data_AF-A0A959EP99-F1
#
_entry.id   AF-A0A959EP99-F1
#
_cell.length_a   1.000
_cell.length_b   1.000
_cell.length_c   1.000
_cell.angle_alpha   90.00
_cell.angle_beta   90.00
_cell.angle_gamma   90.00
#
_symmetry.space_group_name_H-M   'P 1'
#
loop_
_entity.id
_entity.type
_entity.pdbx_description
1 polymer ?
#
loop_
_entity_poly.entity_id
_entity_poly.type
_entity_poly.pdbx_seq_one_letter_code
_entity_poly.pdbx_strand_id
1 'polypeptide(L)' 'MKRISIFLFCLSAPFLLTTCKKGEGFNLFSVQDDVELGRQLRDEVLANPQEYPILDRNQYPAAYNYVE' A
#
# COMPACT_ATOMS: atom_id res chain seq x y z
N MET A 1 -23.55 -13.40 -28.53
CA MET A 1 -22.37 -12.57 -28.24
C MET A 1 -22.71 -11.32 -27.43
N LYS A 2 -23.37 -10.29 -27.99
CA LYS A 2 -23.65 -9.01 -27.30
C LYS A 2 -24.47 -9.15 -26.00
N ARG A 3 -25.50 -10.01 -25.99
CA ARG A 3 -26.35 -10.26 -24.81
C ARG A 3 -25.61 -11.01 -23.69
N ILE A 4 -24.66 -11.88 -24.05
CA ILE A 4 -23.81 -12.61 -23.09
C ILE A 4 -22.79 -11.67 -22.46
N SER A 5 -22.17 -10.76 -23.24
CA SER A 5 -21.29 -9.72 -22.69
C SER A 5 -22.00 -8.79 -21.71
N ILE A 6 -23.23 -8.38 -22.01
CA ILE A 6 -24.04 -7.55 -21.10
C ILE A 6 -24.35 -8.30 -19.81
N PHE A 7 -24.68 -9.59 -19.91
CA PHE A 7 -24.96 -10.42 -18.74
C PHE A 7 -23.72 -10.62 -17.85
N LEU A 8 -22.55 -10.84 -18.44
CA LEU A 8 -21.28 -10.97 -17.72
C LEU A 8 -20.86 -9.64 -17.05
N PHE A 9 -21.11 -8.51 -17.71
CA PHE A 9 -20.84 -7.19 -17.14
C PHE A 9 -21.78 -6.84 -15.98
N CYS A 10 -23.06 -7.21 -16.07
CA CYS A 10 -24.02 -7.02 -14.97
C CYS A 10 -23.75 -7.94 -13.77
N LEU A 11 -23.16 -9.12 -13.98
CA LEU A 11 -22.86 -10.07 -12.90
C LEU A 11 -21.63 -9.66 -12.07
N SER A 12 -20.68 -8.94 -12.65
CA SER A 12 -19.47 -8.48 -11.95
C SER A 12 -19.65 -7.14 -11.23
N ALA A 13 -20.62 -6.32 -11.63
CA ALA A 13 -20.89 -5.00 -11.05
C ALA A 13 -21.12 -4.99 -9.51
N PRO A 14 -21.80 -5.98 -8.89
CA PRO A 14 -22.02 -5.98 -7.44
C PRO A 14 -20.74 -6.20 -6.62
N PHE A 15 -19.74 -6.91 -7.16
CA PHE A 15 -18.47 -7.16 -6.47
C PHE A 15 -17.59 -5.91 -6.36
N LEU A 16 -17.81 -4.91 -7.21
CA LEU A 16 -17.04 -3.67 -7.20
C LEU A 16 -17.47 -2.70 -6.09
N LEU A 17 -18.63 -2.91 -5.47
CA LEU A 17 -19.23 -1.98 -4.50
C LEU A 17 -19.07 -2.41 -3.03
N THR A 18 -18.47 -3.57 -2.74
CA THR A 18 -18.43 -4.15 -1.38
C THR A 18 -17.16 -3.86 -0.57
N THR A 19 -16.21 -3.07 -1.07
CA THR A 19 -14.84 -3.02 -0.50
C THR A 19 -14.57 -1.90 0.52
N CYS A 20 -15.47 -0.90 0.66
CA CYS A 20 -15.16 0.30 1.45
C CYS A 20 -15.66 0.26 2.90
N LYS A 21 -15.30 -0.76 3.68
CA LYS A 21 -15.51 -0.75 5.14
C LYS A 21 -14.23 -1.03 5.91
N LYS A 22 -13.87 -0.08 6.79
CA LYS A 22 -12.69 -0.18 7.66
C LYS A 22 -12.81 -1.40 8.58
N GLY A 23 -11.90 -2.36 8.44
CA GLY A 23 -11.88 -3.59 9.24
C GLY A 23 -12.73 -4.74 8.70
N GLU A 24 -13.53 -4.53 7.64
CA GLU A 24 -14.34 -5.57 6.98
C GLU A 24 -13.81 -5.90 5.56
N GLY A 25 -12.49 -5.88 5.38
CA GLY A 25 -11.83 -6.20 4.12
C GLY A 25 -11.08 -7.53 4.16
N PHE A 26 -11.02 -8.23 3.03
CA PHE A 26 -10.11 -9.37 2.85
C PHE A 26 -8.70 -8.84 2.66
N ASN A 27 -7.79 -9.08 3.62
CA ASN A 27 -6.39 -8.75 3.43
C ASN A 27 -5.76 -9.76 2.46
N LEU A 28 -5.30 -9.28 1.31
CA LEU A 28 -4.64 -10.08 0.29
C LEU A 28 -3.20 -10.44 0.68
N PHE A 29 -2.59 -9.64 1.56
CA PHE A 29 -1.19 -9.75 1.94
C PHE A 29 -1.06 -10.42 3.31
N SER A 30 -0.06 -11.29 3.42
CA SER A 30 0.35 -11.87 4.69
C SER A 30 1.22 -10.87 5.47
N VAL A 31 1.37 -11.11 6.77
CA VAL A 31 2.33 -10.36 7.60
C VAL A 31 3.76 -10.47 7.04
N GLN A 32 4.11 -11.59 6.42
CA GLN A 32 5.44 -11.77 5.85
C GLN A 32 5.65 -10.91 4.58
N ASP A 33 4.59 -10.68 3.82
CA ASP A 33 4.63 -9.77 2.67
C ASP A 33 4.85 -8.32 3.13
N ASP A 34 4.22 -7.91 4.24
CA ASP A 34 4.44 -6.59 4.85
C ASP A 34 5.89 -6.42 5.33
N VAL A 35 6.47 -7.46 5.95
CA VAL A 35 7.88 -7.47 6.38
C VAL A 35 8.82 -7.37 5.17
N GLU A 36 8.53 -8.13 4.11
CA GLU A 36 9.32 -8.11 2.88
C GLU A 36 9.27 -6.74 2.20
N LEU A 37 8.08 -6.14 2.11
CA LEU A 37 7.89 -4.80 1.56
C LEU A 37 8.67 -3.75 2.37
N GLY A 38 8.61 -3.81 3.69
CA GLY A 38 9.37 -2.91 4.56
C GLY A 38 10.88 -3.03 4.35
N ARG A 39 11.38 -4.27 4.15
CA ARG A 39 12.80 -4.51 3.83
C ARG A 39 13.17 -3.91 2.47
N GLN A 40 12.38 -4.17 1.44
CA GLN A 40 12.62 -3.64 0.09
C GLN A 40 12.64 -2.12 0.07
N LEU A 41 11.66 -1.48 0.75
CA LEU A 41 11.61 -0.03 0.86
C LEU A 41 12.83 0.54 1.57
N ARG A 42 13.25 -0.07 2.69
CA ARG A 42 14.48 0.34 3.39
C ARG A 42 15.68 0.27 2.46
N ASP A 43 15.84 -0.85 1.76
CA ASP A 43 17.00 -1.08 0.90
C ASP A 43 17.01 -0.10 -0.29
N GLU A 44 15.85 0.22 -0.87
CA GLU A 44 15.70 1.24 -1.91
C GLU A 44 16.08 2.66 -1.42
N VAL A 45 15.62 3.04 -0.22
CA VAL A 45 15.98 4.33 0.39
C VAL A 45 17.49 4.44 0.62
N LEU A 46 18.11 3.36 1.12
CA LEU A 46 19.55 3.33 1.36
C LEU A 46 20.37 3.33 0.07
N ALA A 47 19.85 2.74 -1.02
CA ALA A 47 20.53 2.70 -2.31
C ALA A 47 20.50 4.06 -3.05
N ASN A 48 19.50 4.90 -2.78
CA ASN A 48 19.28 6.16 -3.51
C ASN A 48 19.35 7.41 -2.59
N PRO A 49 20.50 7.68 -1.93
CA PRO A 49 20.60 8.76 -0.92
C PRO A 49 20.47 10.18 -1.49
N GLN A 50 20.61 10.36 -2.81
CA GLN A 50 20.38 11.64 -3.46
C GLN A 50 18.87 11.96 -3.58
N GLU A 51 18.04 10.92 -3.70
CA GLU A 51 16.58 11.04 -3.78
C GLU A 51 15.93 10.97 -2.39
N TYR A 52 16.47 10.11 -1.53
CA TYR A 52 15.98 9.89 -0.17
C TYR A 52 17.07 10.18 0.88
N PRO A 53 17.45 11.45 1.10
CA PRO A 53 18.45 11.79 2.10
C PRO A 53 17.94 11.48 3.51
N ILE A 54 18.74 10.75 4.29
CA ILE A 54 18.44 10.50 5.70
C ILE A 54 18.76 11.76 6.51
N LEU A 55 17.74 12.29 7.18
CA LEU A 55 17.88 13.48 8.02
C LEU A 55 18.60 13.14 9.33
N ASP A 56 19.60 13.93 9.73
CA ASP A 56 20.21 13.78 11.04
C ASP A 56 19.21 14.13 12.16
N ARG A 57 19.09 13.25 13.15
CA ARG A 57 18.11 13.39 14.22
C ARG A 57 18.34 14.62 15.11
N ASN A 58 19.60 15.01 15.33
CA ASN A 58 19.93 16.17 16.14
C ASN A 58 19.64 17.48 15.39
N GLN A 59 19.82 17.47 14.07
CA GLN A 59 19.53 18.61 13.21
C GLN A 59 18.04 18.77 12.90
N TYR A 60 17.29 17.67 12.79
CA TYR A 60 15.88 17.65 12.40
C TYR A 60 14.95 16.98 13.45
N PRO A 61 15.01 17.36 14.74
CA PRO A 61 14.25 16.68 15.80
C PRO A 61 12.72 16.79 15.61
N ALA A 62 12.24 17.87 14.99
CA ALA A 62 10.81 18.06 14.72
C ALA A 62 10.24 17.00 13.76
N ALA A 63 11.01 16.54 12.78
CA ALA A 63 10.58 15.51 11.85
C ALA A 63 10.43 14.16 12.57
N TYR A 64 11.39 13.79 13.41
CA TYR A 64 11.34 12.56 14.18
C TYR A 64 10.22 12.56 15.22
N ASN A 65 10.02 13.67 15.94
CA ASN A 65 8.92 13.81 16.91
C ASN A 65 7.51 13.70 16.30
N TYR A 66 7.36 13.86 14.99
CA TYR A 66 6.07 13.71 14.32
C TYR A 66 5.76 12.25 13.95
N VAL A 67 6.80 11.44 13.73
CA VAL A 67 6.68 10.08 13.17
C VAL A 67 6.81 9.00 14.26
N GLU A 68 7.54 9.31 15.34
CA GLU A 68 7.77 8.43 16.50
C GLU A 68 6.93 8.87 17.71
#